data_AF-A0A1I4Y7I0-F1
#
_entry.id   AF-A0A1I4Y7I0-F1
#
_cell.length_a   1.000
_cell.length_b   1.000
_cell.length_c   1.000
_cell.angle_alpha   90.00
_cell.angle_beta   90.00
_cell.angle_gamma   90.00
#
_symmetry.space_group_name_H-M   'P 1'
#
loop_
_entity.id
_entity.type
_entity.pdbx_description
1 polymer ?
#
loop_
_entity_poly.entity_id
_entity_poly.type
_entity_poly.pdbx_seq_one_letter_code
_entity_poly.pdbx_strand_id
1 'polypeptide(L)'
;MIAAVGSVFITPWNLYNNPEVIHYTLDILGSFIGPLFGILIADFYLVRKQKVDVDALYTMSPKGAYWYTNGINRKAVGALIPSALIPTLCVLIPALHGAANYAWFIGMGLGFVSYLMLSRRAS
;
A
#
# COMPACT_ATOMS: atom_id res chain seq x y z
N MET A 1 -8.15 20.26 12.42
CA MET A 1 -7.68 21.60 11.99
C MET A 1 -6.38 21.52 11.16
N ILE A 2 -5.32 20.84 11.62
CA ILE A 2 -4.05 20.70 10.87
C ILE A 2 -4.25 20.07 9.48
N ALA A 3 -4.98 18.95 9.37
CA ALA A 3 -5.26 18.30 8.09
C ALA A 3 -6.03 19.22 7.11
N ALA A 4 -6.98 20.02 7.61
CA ALA A 4 -7.74 20.96 6.79
C ALA A 4 -6.82 22.03 6.19
N VAL A 5 -5.93 22.61 7.00
CA VAL A 5 -4.94 23.59 6.54
C VAL A 5 -3.97 22.96 5.53
N GLY A 6 -3.47 21.75 5.82
CA GLY A 6 -2.58 21.01 4.92
C GLY A 6 -3.22 20.74 3.55
N SER A 7 -4.52 20.40 3.52
CA SER A 7 -5.23 20.12 2.26
C SER A 7 -5.34 21.33 1.32
N VAL A 8 -5.41 22.55 1.87
CA VAL A 8 -5.45 23.79 1.07
C VAL A 8 -4.12 24.01 0.35
N PHE A 9 -2.99 23.70 0.99
CA PHE A 9 -1.65 23.84 0.40
C PHE A 9 -1.38 22.87 -0.75
N ILE A 10 -2.06 21.72 -0.79
CA ILE A 10 -1.99 20.79 -1.92
C ILE A 10 -2.66 21.41 -3.17
N THR A 11 -3.49 22.44 -3.00
CA THR A 11 -4.20 23.14 -4.08
C THR A 11 -4.94 22.15 -5.00
N PRO A 12 -5.80 21.27 -4.45
CA PRO A 12 -6.37 20.16 -5.20
C PRO A 12 -7.14 20.62 -6.44
N TRP A 13 -7.71 21.84 -6.43
CA TRP A 13 -8.35 22.43 -7.60
C TRP A 13 -7.44 22.48 -8.83
N ASN A 14 -6.12 22.64 -8.67
CA ASN A 14 -5.18 22.59 -9.78
C ASN A 14 -5.05 21.19 -10.39
N LEU A 15 -5.28 20.13 -9.60
CA LEU A 15 -5.32 18.74 -10.08
C LEU A 15 -6.64 18.42 -10.80
N TYR A 16 -7.75 19.08 -10.43
CA TYR A 16 -9.07 18.87 -11.03
C TYR A 16 -9.37 19.76 -12.24
N ASN A 17 -8.48 20.67 -12.61
CA ASN A 17 -8.70 21.61 -13.72
C ASN A 17 -8.58 20.99 -15.13
N ASN A 18 -8.10 19.75 -15.24
CA ASN A 18 -7.95 19.05 -16.53
C ASN A 18 -8.36 17.57 -16.37
N PRO A 19 -9.25 17.03 -17.24
CA PRO A 19 -9.67 15.63 -17.20
C PRO A 19 -8.49 14.63 -17.16
N GLU A 20 -7.42 14.90 -17.90
CA GLU A 20 -6.25 14.01 -17.93
C GLU A 20 -5.51 13.97 -16.59
N VAL A 21 -5.41 15.11 -15.91
CA VAL A 21 -4.73 15.22 -14.62
C VAL A 21 -5.52 14.49 -13.52
N ILE A 22 -6.86 14.48 -13.62
CA ILE A 22 -7.72 13.72 -12.71
C ILE A 22 -7.44 12.22 -12.85
N HIS A 23 -7.50 11.68 -14.07
CA HIS A 23 -7.25 10.26 -14.32
C HIS A 23 -5.85 9.85 -13.85
N TYR A 24 -4.83 10.62 -14.22
CA TYR A 24 -3.47 10.37 -13.82
C TYR A 24 -3.28 10.39 -12.28
N THR A 25 -3.92 11.33 -11.59
CA THR A 25 -3.87 11.40 -10.13
C THR A 25 -4.51 10.16 -9.49
N LEU A 26 -5.66 9.73 -9.99
CA LEU A 26 -6.36 8.55 -9.49
C LEU A 26 -5.56 7.27 -9.74
N ASP A 27 -4.95 7.15 -10.91
CA ASP A 27 -4.14 5.99 -11.28
C ASP A 27 -2.89 5.87 -10.41
N ILE A 28 -2.20 6.99 -10.14
CA ILE A 28 -1.07 7.03 -9.21
C ILE A 28 -1.53 6.67 -7.79
N LEU A 29 -2.61 7.27 -7.29
CA LEU A 29 -3.10 6.93 -5.94
C LEU A 29 -3.48 5.44 -5.87
N GLY A 30 -4.11 4.92 -6.91
CA GLY A 30 -4.45 3.51 -7.06
C GLY A 30 -3.23 2.59 -7.03
N SER A 31 -2.12 2.98 -7.67
CA SER A 31 -0.89 2.19 -7.72
C SER A 31 -0.23 2.01 -6.35
N PHE A 32 -0.44 2.94 -5.40
CA PHE A 32 0.05 2.83 -4.03
C PHE A 32 -0.94 2.13 -3.08
N ILE A 33 -2.24 2.33 -3.27
CA ILE A 33 -3.27 1.75 -2.40
C ILE A 33 -3.42 0.24 -2.64
N GLY A 34 -3.40 -0.21 -3.90
CA GLY A 34 -3.54 -1.62 -4.25
C GLY A 34 -2.57 -2.53 -3.50
N PRO A 35 -1.25 -2.28 -3.55
CA PRO A 35 -0.24 -3.04 -2.80
C PRO A 35 -0.49 -3.12 -1.29
N LEU A 36 -0.81 -1.99 -0.67
CA LEU A 36 -1.11 -1.93 0.76
C LEU A 36 -2.32 -2.82 1.09
N PHE A 37 -3.37 -2.74 0.28
CA PHE A 37 -4.55 -3.58 0.42
C PHE A 37 -4.20 -5.07 0.29
N GLY A 38 -3.42 -5.45 -0.72
CA GLY A 38 -2.96 -6.82 -0.91
C GLY A 38 -2.19 -7.38 0.28
N ILE A 39 -1.27 -6.58 0.85
CA ILE A 39 -0.50 -6.94 2.04
C ILE A 39 -1.42 -7.15 3.24
N LEU A 40 -2.37 -6.24 3.50
CA LEU A 40 -3.30 -6.33 4.62
C LEU A 40 -4.21 -7.56 4.51
N ILE A 41 -4.73 -7.85 3.31
CA ILE A 41 -5.56 -9.03 3.06
C ILE A 41 -4.76 -10.32 3.28
N ALA A 42 -3.52 -10.39 2.78
CA ALA A 42 -2.64 -11.54 3.02
C ALA A 42 -2.33 -11.72 4.51
N ASP A 43 -2.01 -10.64 5.21
CA ASP A 43 -1.69 -10.66 6.64
C ASP A 43 -2.87 -11.14 7.47
N PHE A 44 -4.04 -10.52 7.28
CA PHE A 44 -5.22 -10.81 8.08
C PHE A 44 -5.75 -12.22 7.81
N TYR A 45 -5.99 -12.60 6.56
CA TYR A 45 -6.67 -13.85 6.25
C TYR A 45 -5.76 -15.07 6.25
N LEU A 46 -4.53 -14.98 5.73
CA LEU A 46 -3.66 -16.16 5.56
C LEU A 46 -2.59 -16.28 6.64
N VAL A 47 -1.89 -15.18 6.97
CA VAL A 47 -0.79 -15.22 7.94
C VAL A 47 -1.34 -15.32 9.36
N ARG A 48 -2.28 -14.44 9.72
CA ARG A 48 -2.85 -14.34 11.06
C ARG A 48 -4.15 -15.13 11.24
N LYS A 49 -4.73 -15.64 10.15
CA LYS A 49 -5.96 -16.45 10.16
C LYS A 49 -7.09 -15.76 10.95
N GLN A 50 -7.26 -14.46 10.70
CA GLN A 50 -8.27 -13.58 11.30
C GLN A 50 -8.14 -13.42 12.83
N LYS A 51 -6.98 -13.75 13.41
CA LYS A 51 -6.69 -13.55 14.84
C LYS A 51 -5.84 -12.31 15.03
N VAL A 52 -6.42 -11.30 15.66
CA VAL A 52 -5.76 -10.03 15.98
C VAL A 52 -5.91 -9.78 17.47
N ASP A 53 -4.80 -9.42 18.12
CA ASP A 53 -4.77 -8.99 19.51
C ASP A 53 -5.01 -7.48 19.53
N VAL A 54 -6.20 -7.07 19.96
CA VAL A 54 -6.59 -5.65 19.96
C VAL A 54 -5.77 -4.86 20.97
N ASP A 55 -5.53 -5.41 22.16
CA ASP A 55 -4.79 -4.73 23.22
C ASP A 55 -3.34 -4.48 22.77
N ALA A 56 -2.74 -5.45 22.09
CA ALA A 56 -1.39 -5.31 21.55
C ALA A 56 -1.28 -4.28 20.40
N LEU A 57 -2.37 -3.89 19.74
CA LEU A 57 -2.36 -2.81 18.73
C LEU A 57 -2.22 -1.42 19.37
N TYR A 58 -2.60 -1.27 20.64
CA TYR A 58 -2.57 0.01 21.36
C TYR A 58 -1.37 0.15 22.31
N THR A 59 -0.37 -0.72 22.19
CA THR A 59 0.88 -0.62 22.97
C THR A 59 2.10 -0.37 22.08
N MET A 60 3.03 0.44 22.58
CA MET A 60 4.35 0.68 21.98
C MET A 60 5.45 -0.12 22.67
N SER A 61 5.09 -1.16 23.44
CA SER A 61 6.07 -2.01 24.11
C SER A 61 7.01 -2.67 23.10
N PRO A 62 8.35 -2.61 23.29
CA PRO A 62 9.29 -3.32 22.44
C PRO A 62 9.11 -4.85 22.42
N LYS A 63 8.37 -5.39 23.41
CA LYS A 63 8.02 -6.81 23.51
C LYS A 63 6.65 -7.13 22.92
N GLY A 64 5.94 -6.13 22.39
CA GLY A 64 4.60 -6.30 21.81
C GLY A 64 4.62 -7.08 20.50
N ALA A 65 3.55 -7.83 20.24
CA ALA A 65 3.43 -8.69 19.06
C ALA A 65 3.53 -7.94 17.72
N TYR A 66 3.23 -6.63 17.72
CA TYR A 66 3.26 -5.76 16.54
C TYR A 66 4.43 -4.75 16.54
N TRP A 67 5.37 -4.87 17.47
CA TRP A 67 6.56 -4.00 17.50
C TRP A 67 7.60 -4.40 16.45
N TYR A 68 7.66 -5.69 16.07
CA TYR A 68 8.62 -6.22 15.10
C TYR A 68 10.07 -5.76 15.41
N THR A 69 10.77 -5.16 14.45
CA THR A 69 12.11 -4.61 14.63
C THR A 69 12.04 -3.09 14.69
N ASN A 70 12.18 -2.52 15.90
CA ASN A 70 12.10 -1.07 16.14
C ASN A 70 10.80 -0.42 15.63
N GLY A 71 9.66 -1.09 15.80
CA GLY A 71 8.35 -0.62 15.34
C GLY A 71 8.07 -0.93 13.86
N ILE A 72 8.98 -1.57 13.13
CA ILE A 72 8.86 -1.77 11.67
C ILE A 72 8.77 -3.25 11.30
N ASN A 73 7.70 -3.61 10.60
CA ASN A 73 7.59 -4.90 9.92
C ASN A 73 8.42 -4.90 8.64
N ARG A 74 9.67 -5.37 8.73
CA ARG A 74 10.59 -5.47 7.57
C ARG A 74 10.05 -6.32 6.43
N LYS A 75 9.23 -7.34 6.70
CA LYS A 75 8.59 -8.16 5.67
C LYS A 75 7.54 -7.37 4.91
N ALA A 76 6.72 -6.59 5.61
CA ALA A 76 5.74 -5.71 4.99
C ALA A 76 6.40 -4.64 4.12
N VAL A 77 7.48 -4.00 4.62
CA VAL A 77 8.24 -3.02 3.84
C VAL A 77 8.88 -3.66 2.61
N GLY A 78 9.50 -4.83 2.77
CA GLY A 78 10.10 -5.57 1.66
C GLY A 78 9.09 -6.05 0.61
N ALA A 79 7.84 -6.31 1.01
CA ALA A 79 6.74 -6.59 0.09
C ALA A 79 6.25 -5.32 -0.62
N LEU A 80 6.09 -4.22 0.13
CA LEU A 80 5.50 -2.97 -0.36
C LEU A 80 6.33 -2.30 -1.45
N ILE A 81 7.65 -2.25 -1.30
CA ILE A 81 8.53 -1.56 -2.27
C ILE A 81 8.36 -2.10 -3.70
N PRO A 82 8.61 -3.39 -3.99
CA PRO A 82 8.47 -3.91 -5.34
C PRO A 82 7.01 -3.90 -5.83
N SER A 83 6.05 -4.14 -4.92
CA SER A 83 4.64 -4.19 -5.28
C SER A 83 4.03 -2.83 -5.58
N ALA A 84 4.59 -1.73 -5.07
CA ALA A 84 4.20 -0.36 -5.43
C ALA A 84 4.97 0.18 -6.66
N LEU A 85 6.23 -0.20 -6.83
CA LEU A 85 7.05 0.25 -7.97
C LEU A 85 6.48 -0.23 -9.30
N ILE A 86 6.12 -1.51 -9.41
CA ILE A 86 5.63 -2.11 -10.66
C ILE A 86 4.35 -1.42 -11.19
N PRO A 87 3.24 -1.32 -10.43
CA PRO A 87 2.02 -0.66 -10.92
C PRO A 87 2.24 0.83 -11.17
N THR A 88 3.13 1.50 -10.41
CA THR A 88 3.48 2.90 -10.67
C THR A 88 4.20 3.05 -12.01
N LEU A 89 5.11 2.14 -12.36
CA LEU A 89 5.75 2.12 -13.67
C LEU A 89 4.73 1.87 -14.81
N CYS A 90 3.67 1.08 -14.56
CA CYS A 90 2.58 0.93 -15.53
C CYS A 90 1.84 2.23 -15.82
N VAL A 91 1.68 3.10 -14.81
CA VAL A 91 1.04 4.42 -14.96
C VAL A 91 1.97 5.44 -15.63
N LEU A 92 3.26 5.42 -15.29
CA LEU A 92 4.22 6.42 -15.77
C LEU A 92 4.75 6.17 -17.18
N ILE A 93 4.77 4.92 -17.65
CA ILE A 93 5.33 4.55 -18.96
C ILE A 93 4.22 4.53 -20.01
N PRO A 94 4.24 5.42 -21.03
CA PRO A 94 3.17 5.49 -22.03
C PRO A 94 2.92 4.17 -22.79
N ALA A 95 3.96 3.36 -22.99
CA ALA A 95 3.83 2.05 -23.64
C ALA A 95 3.02 1.02 -22.81
N LEU A 96 2.82 1.27 -21.52
CA LEU A 96 2.11 0.40 -20.58
C LEU A 96 0.72 0.94 -20.19
N HIS A 97 0.22 1.98 -20.88
CA HIS A 97 -1.03 2.65 -20.53
C HIS A 97 -2.24 1.69 -20.44
N GLY A 98 -2.27 0.62 -21.24
CA GLY A 98 -3.31 -0.42 -21.13
C GLY A 98 -3.31 -1.13 -19.78
N ALA A 99 -2.14 -1.31 -19.16
CA ALA A 99 -1.99 -1.88 -17.82
C ALA A 99 -2.22 -0.86 -16.69
N ALA A 100 -2.09 0.45 -16.96
CA ALA A 100 -2.32 1.51 -15.98
C ALA A 100 -3.72 1.46 -15.37
N ASN A 101 -4.75 1.21 -16.19
CA ASN A 101 -6.14 1.04 -15.74
C ASN A 101 -6.33 -0.11 -14.72
N TYR A 102 -5.38 -1.04 -14.66
CA TYR A 102 -5.38 -2.18 -13.75
C TYR A 102 -4.27 -2.10 -12.70
N ALA A 103 -3.57 -0.96 -12.60
CA ALA A 103 -2.44 -0.76 -11.68
C ALA A 103 -2.80 -1.10 -10.23
N TRP A 104 -4.03 -0.77 -9.81
CA TRP A 104 -4.53 -1.13 -8.48
C TRP A 104 -4.55 -2.66 -8.25
N PHE A 105 -5.12 -3.43 -9.20
CA PHE A 105 -5.20 -4.89 -9.09
C PHE A 105 -3.84 -5.56 -9.21
N ILE A 106 -2.98 -5.05 -10.11
CA ILE A 106 -1.60 -5.52 -10.26
C ILE A 106 -0.84 -5.32 -8.94
N GLY A 107 -0.91 -4.12 -8.39
CA GLY A 107 -0.30 -3.81 -7.10
C GLY A 107 -0.83 -4.68 -5.97
N MET A 108 -2.14 -4.87 -5.89
CA MET A 108 -2.77 -5.77 -4.91
C MET A 108 -2.25 -7.19 -5.01
N GLY A 109 -2.25 -7.78 -6.21
CA GLY A 109 -1.77 -9.14 -6.42
C GLY A 109 -0.30 -9.29 -6.04
N LEU A 110 0.53 -8.34 -6.45
CA LEU A 110 1.96 -8.32 -6.12
C LEU A 110 2.21 -8.15 -4.62
N GLY A 111 1.48 -7.25 -3.95
CA GLY A 111 1.59 -7.03 -2.51
C GLY A 111 1.16 -8.26 -1.72
N PHE A 112 0.04 -8.87 -2.12
CA PHE A 112 -0.47 -10.10 -1.52
C PHE A 112 0.53 -11.25 -1.63
N VAL A 113 1.01 -11.54 -2.85
CA VAL A 113 1.93 -12.67 -3.10
C VAL A 113 3.28 -12.44 -2.45
N SER A 114 3.87 -11.25 -2.60
CA SER A 114 5.19 -10.94 -2.06
C SER A 114 5.19 -10.99 -0.52
N TYR A 115 4.16 -10.44 0.13
CA TYR A 115 4.03 -10.51 1.59
C TYR A 115 3.84 -11.93 2.09
N LEU A 116 3.01 -12.72 1.39
CA LEU A 116 2.77 -14.12 1.74
C LEU A 116 4.07 -14.94 1.62
N MET A 117 4.86 -14.74 0.57
CA MET A 117 6.16 -15.40 0.39
C MET A 117 7.15 -15.02 1.49
N LEU A 118 7.25 -13.74 1.85
CA LEU A 118 8.14 -13.26 2.92
C LEU A 118 7.68 -13.73 4.31
N SER A 119 6.37 -13.86 4.51
CA SER A 119 5.79 -14.27 5.79
C SER A 119 5.90 -15.78 6.03
N ARG A 120 5.72 -16.60 4.98
CA ARG A 120 5.84 -18.07 5.04
C ARG A 120 7.25 -18.58 5.37
N ARG A 121 8.30 -17.84 5.04
CA ARG A 121 9.70 -18.25 5.28
C ARG A 121 10.16 -18.20 6.74
N ALA A 122 9.33 -17.77 7.68
CA ALA A 122 9.73 -17.63 9.08
C ALA A 122 8.67 -18.15 10.08
N SER A 123 7.92 -19.19 9.70
CA SER A 123 7.15 -20.02 10.63
C SER A 123 7.91 -21.31 10.92
#